data_AF-U9UMU8-F1
#
_entry.id   AF-U9UMU8-F1
#
_cell.length_a   1.000
_cell.length_b   1.000
_cell.length_c   1.000
_cell.angle_alpha   90.00
_cell.angle_beta   90.00
_cell.angle_gamma   90.00
#
_symmetry.space_group_name_H-M   'P 1'
#
loop_
_entity.id
_entity.type
_entity.pdbx_description
1 polymer ?
#
loop_
_entity_poly.entity_id
_entity_poly.type
_entity_poly.pdbx_seq_one_letter_code
_entity_poly.pdbx_strand_id
1 'polypeptide(L)'
;MPSSVRTNYRSTQILNEYRKQVNELVEHTLIQDKLTVEFNNRKIHALWTDFESGNLPTKVISASHCTNGFAAAILQAYSSNQHLFLKPDDVWLIIAQGISQHINNNSEKYRPIIVNHQGQKRVEIYGGDLLYDNEENHWIKLFGRLNLAMKELITIKDLLSCNFSTSTNSNICGIHKITLDGTLDDWLKIQEKVITLKKLSLDLDFWLDRLEPVLNQFISTYKGDIDLNFWNTIATEINFGQEGDNNIDLKGNNVTLTGWIPAFFPYAKGNKPLDGNCIKVLDIPDGKISIPFVDSNNSPNIKIVSGFFGTKQEIHLENDEIIVSPVIGWAITDL
;
A
#
# COMPACT_ATOMS: atom_id res chain seq x y z
N MET A 1 -28.36 -31.60 8.30
CA MET A 1 -28.32 -30.13 8.30
C MET A 1 -26.88 -29.72 8.52
N PRO A 2 -26.18 -29.09 7.56
CA PRO A 2 -24.86 -28.55 7.80
C PRO A 2 -24.99 -27.22 8.54
N SER A 3 -24.28 -27.10 9.65
CA SER A 3 -24.12 -25.91 10.47
C SER A 3 -23.55 -24.74 9.67
N SER A 4 -24.25 -23.61 9.67
CA SER A 4 -23.73 -22.34 9.15
C SER A 4 -22.67 -21.79 10.12
N VAL A 5 -21.42 -22.16 9.89
CA VAL A 5 -20.28 -21.41 10.42
C VAL A 5 -20.35 -20.03 9.77
N ARG A 6 -20.79 -19.01 10.53
CA ARG A 6 -20.59 -17.61 10.15
C ARG A 6 -19.08 -17.35 10.22
N THR A 7 -18.37 -17.56 9.12
CA THR A 7 -17.06 -16.95 8.94
C THR A 7 -17.29 -15.45 8.82
N ASN A 8 -16.98 -14.69 9.87
CA ASN A 8 -16.94 -13.24 9.75
C ASN A 8 -15.81 -12.89 8.77
N TYR A 9 -16.17 -12.37 7.60
CA TYR A 9 -15.23 -11.99 6.53
C TYR A 9 -14.57 -10.63 6.76
N ARG A 10 -14.80 -10.02 7.93
CA ARG A 10 -14.25 -8.73 8.37
C ARG A 10 -14.51 -8.52 9.86
N SER A 11 -13.67 -7.74 10.51
CA SER A 11 -13.84 -7.32 11.91
C SER A 11 -13.85 -5.80 12.01
N THR A 12 -14.87 -5.27 12.71
CA THR A 12 -15.06 -3.83 12.89
C THR A 12 -15.06 -3.50 14.38
N GLN A 13 -14.15 -2.64 14.81
CA GLN A 13 -13.93 -2.30 16.21
C GLN A 13 -14.08 -0.80 16.45
N ILE A 14 -14.71 -0.39 17.54
CA ILE A 14 -14.80 1.02 17.93
C ILE A 14 -13.61 1.37 18.84
N LEU A 15 -12.78 2.30 18.39
CA LEU A 15 -11.60 2.83 19.06
C LEU A 15 -11.93 4.00 20.01
N ASN A 16 -12.96 4.82 19.75
CA ASN A 16 -13.29 5.91 20.67
C ASN A 16 -14.72 6.45 20.52
N GLU A 17 -15.63 6.02 21.39
CA GLU A 17 -17.06 6.43 21.37
C GLU A 17 -17.34 7.93 21.54
N TYR A 18 -16.38 8.70 22.05
CA TYR A 18 -16.59 10.10 22.44
C TYR A 18 -15.98 11.13 21.50
N ARG A 19 -15.21 10.72 20.47
CA ARG A 19 -14.68 11.64 19.46
C ARG A 19 -15.69 11.86 18.34
N LYS A 20 -16.08 13.13 18.14
CA LYS A 20 -16.90 13.54 17.02
C LYS A 20 -16.05 13.49 15.74
N GLN A 21 -16.52 12.76 14.74
CA GLN A 21 -15.85 12.69 13.44
C GLN A 21 -15.88 14.05 12.74
N VAL A 22 -14.83 14.34 11.97
CA VAL A 22 -14.85 15.44 11.01
C VAL A 22 -15.59 14.94 9.77
N ASN A 23 -16.88 15.25 9.69
CA ASN A 23 -17.79 14.85 8.60
C ASN A 23 -17.66 15.73 7.34
N GLU A 24 -16.46 16.24 7.06
CA GLU A 24 -16.18 17.03 5.86
C GLU A 24 -15.31 16.21 4.91
N LEU A 25 -15.76 16.09 3.66
CA LEU A 25 -14.93 15.56 2.58
C LEU A 25 -13.86 16.61 2.26
N VAL A 26 -12.59 16.19 2.25
CA VAL A 26 -11.54 17.06 1.73
C VAL A 26 -11.67 17.18 0.20
N GLU A 27 -10.86 18.03 -0.43
CA GLU A 27 -10.89 18.15 -1.89
C GLU A 27 -10.54 16.82 -2.57
N HIS A 28 -11.34 16.43 -3.58
CA HIS A 28 -11.16 15.21 -4.35
C HIS A 28 -10.84 15.51 -5.81
N THR A 29 -10.05 14.64 -6.42
CA THR A 29 -9.74 14.65 -7.85
C THR A 29 -9.95 13.27 -8.44
N LEU A 30 -10.15 13.19 -9.76
CA LEU A 30 -10.13 11.91 -10.46
C LEU A 30 -8.74 11.30 -10.34
N ILE A 31 -8.66 10.00 -10.08
CA ILE A 31 -7.37 9.32 -9.97
C ILE A 31 -6.56 9.45 -11.25
N GLN A 32 -7.21 9.45 -12.42
CA GLN A 32 -6.55 9.64 -13.72
C GLN A 32 -5.90 11.03 -13.83
N ASP A 33 -6.55 12.08 -13.35
CA ASP A 33 -6.01 13.45 -13.38
C ASP A 33 -4.81 13.58 -12.44
N LYS A 34 -4.93 13.01 -11.22
CA LYS A 34 -3.82 12.97 -10.25
C LYS A 34 -2.60 12.25 -10.83
N LEU A 35 -2.80 11.05 -11.39
CA LEU A 35 -1.74 10.27 -11.98
C LEU A 35 -1.14 10.95 -13.22
N THR A 36 -1.94 11.66 -14.02
CA THR A 36 -1.43 12.43 -15.17
C THR A 36 -0.43 13.48 -14.69
N VAL A 37 -0.73 14.19 -13.61
CA VAL A 37 0.21 15.16 -13.02
C VAL A 37 1.44 14.46 -12.42
N GLU A 38 1.25 13.39 -11.64
CA GLU A 38 2.35 12.61 -11.05
C GLU A 38 3.29 12.02 -12.11
N PHE A 39 2.75 11.67 -13.29
CA PHE A 39 3.50 11.14 -14.42
C PHE A 39 3.97 12.23 -15.39
N ASN A 40 4.07 13.50 -14.97
CA ASN A 40 4.56 14.60 -15.80
C ASN A 40 3.79 14.81 -17.11
N ASN A 41 2.47 14.66 -17.08
CA ASN A 41 1.55 14.77 -18.22
C ASN A 41 1.83 13.77 -19.35
N ARG A 42 2.42 12.61 -19.02
CA ARG A 42 2.56 11.49 -19.96
C ARG A 42 1.21 10.85 -20.23
N LYS A 43 1.04 10.29 -21.44
CA LYS A 43 -0.18 9.59 -21.81
C LYS A 43 -0.35 8.35 -20.91
N ILE A 44 -1.54 8.16 -20.35
CA ILE A 44 -1.95 6.93 -19.66
C ILE A 44 -2.72 6.09 -20.66
N HIS A 45 -2.20 4.90 -20.99
CA HIS A 45 -2.81 3.98 -21.95
C HIS A 45 -3.83 3.06 -21.30
N ALA A 46 -3.61 2.68 -20.04
CA ALA A 46 -4.54 1.88 -19.26
C ALA A 46 -4.35 2.18 -17.77
N LEU A 47 -5.43 2.05 -17.01
CA LEU A 47 -5.48 2.27 -15.58
C LEU A 47 -6.47 1.28 -15.00
N TRP A 48 -6.12 0.71 -13.86
CA TRP A 48 -7.01 -0.12 -13.06
C TRP A 48 -6.80 0.18 -11.59
N THR A 49 -7.89 0.13 -10.82
CA THR A 49 -7.85 0.28 -9.36
C THR A 49 -8.75 -0.73 -8.67
N ASP A 50 -8.40 -1.08 -7.43
CA ASP A 50 -9.16 -2.00 -6.57
C ASP A 50 -10.56 -1.51 -6.17
N PHE A 51 -10.96 -0.31 -6.59
CA PHE A 51 -12.30 0.28 -6.41
C PHE A 51 -13.03 0.57 -7.74
N GLU A 52 -12.55 0.08 -8.88
CA GLU A 52 -13.31 0.14 -10.12
C GLU A 52 -14.53 -0.78 -10.04
N SER A 53 -15.63 -0.25 -9.50
CA SER A 53 -16.94 -0.87 -9.47
C SER A 53 -17.92 -0.06 -10.33
N GLY A 54 -18.08 -0.42 -11.61
CA GLY A 54 -19.05 0.17 -12.54
C GLY A 54 -18.56 1.42 -13.30
N ASN A 55 -19.48 2.10 -13.98
CA ASN A 55 -19.22 3.24 -14.88
C ASN A 55 -18.76 4.54 -14.18
N LEU A 56 -18.47 4.53 -12.88
CA LEU A 56 -18.07 5.73 -12.14
C LEU A 56 -16.55 5.75 -11.91
N PRO A 57 -15.84 6.80 -12.34
CA PRO A 57 -14.39 6.87 -12.19
C PRO A 57 -13.98 7.07 -10.73
N THR A 58 -12.95 6.34 -10.29
CA THR A 58 -12.40 6.42 -8.93
C THR A 58 -11.91 7.84 -8.62
N LYS A 59 -12.35 8.39 -7.49
CA LYS A 59 -11.88 9.66 -6.95
C LYS A 59 -11.01 9.42 -5.72
N VAL A 60 -9.97 10.25 -5.57
CA VAL A 60 -9.04 10.22 -4.45
C VAL A 60 -8.85 11.62 -3.88
N ILE A 61 -8.37 11.70 -2.65
CA ILE A 61 -7.99 12.97 -2.02
C ILE A 61 -6.92 13.68 -2.87
N SER A 62 -7.19 14.94 -3.20
CA SER A 62 -6.31 15.79 -4.03
C SER A 62 -4.98 16.07 -3.35
N ALA A 63 -5.02 16.55 -2.09
CA ALA A 63 -3.85 16.90 -1.31
C ALA A 63 -3.73 15.98 -0.08
N SER A 64 -2.96 14.90 -0.23
CA SER A 64 -2.73 13.91 0.82
C SER A 64 -1.57 14.31 1.74
N HIS A 65 -1.57 13.81 2.99
CA HIS A 65 -0.48 14.03 3.95
C HIS A 65 0.91 13.60 3.44
N CYS A 66 0.97 12.57 2.61
CA CYS A 66 2.19 12.14 1.93
C CYS A 66 1.86 11.46 0.59
N THR A 67 2.88 11.16 -0.21
CA THR A 67 2.73 10.52 -1.53
C THR A 67 2.37 9.04 -1.46
N ASN A 68 2.60 8.39 -0.31
CA ASN A 68 2.33 6.97 -0.10
C ASN A 68 0.85 6.78 0.27
N GLY A 69 0.05 6.18 -0.60
CA GLY A 69 -1.39 6.04 -0.37
C GLY A 69 -1.78 5.25 0.89
N PHE A 70 -0.96 4.27 1.31
CA PHE A 70 -1.16 3.53 2.56
C PHE A 70 -0.99 4.42 3.79
N ALA A 71 0.18 5.07 3.92
CA ALA A 71 0.42 5.97 5.03
C ALA A 71 -0.51 7.19 5.00
N ALA A 72 -0.81 7.73 3.81
CA ALA A 72 -1.75 8.83 3.66
C ALA A 72 -3.16 8.48 4.14
N ALA A 73 -3.66 7.27 3.84
CA ALA A 73 -4.96 6.82 4.30
C ALA A 73 -5.01 6.73 5.83
N ILE A 74 -4.00 6.09 6.45
CA ILE A 74 -3.91 5.95 7.90
C ILE A 74 -3.80 7.32 8.58
N LEU A 75 -2.96 8.23 8.05
CA LEU A 75 -2.78 9.57 8.60
C LEU A 75 -4.02 10.45 8.47
N GLN A 76 -4.71 10.38 7.33
CA GLN A 76 -5.96 11.10 7.09
C GLN A 76 -7.04 10.66 8.10
N ALA A 77 -7.19 9.35 8.21
CA ALA A 77 -8.16 8.72 9.08
C ALA A 77 -7.88 9.06 10.55
N TYR A 78 -6.60 9.07 10.94
CA TYR A 78 -6.14 9.44 12.29
C TYR A 78 -6.32 10.93 12.61
N SER A 79 -5.92 11.82 11.70
CA SER A 79 -5.95 13.29 11.91
C SER A 79 -7.38 13.84 11.97
N SER A 80 -8.27 13.27 11.15
CA SER A 80 -9.65 13.74 10.99
C SER A 80 -10.66 12.90 11.77
N ASN A 81 -10.21 11.86 12.48
CA ASN A 81 -11.09 10.85 13.10
C ASN A 81 -12.16 10.39 12.08
N GLN A 82 -11.73 9.74 10.99
CA GLN A 82 -12.56 9.18 9.90
C GLN A 82 -12.15 7.74 9.60
N HIS A 83 -12.98 6.84 9.04
CA HIS A 83 -12.72 5.36 8.98
C HIS A 83 -11.41 4.94 8.44
N LEU A 84 -10.88 3.89 9.05
CA LEU A 84 -9.84 3.10 8.48
C LEU A 84 -10.50 1.84 8.03
N PHE A 85 -10.61 1.72 6.73
CA PHE A 85 -10.84 0.45 6.11
C PHE A 85 -9.50 -0.04 5.56
N LEU A 86 -9.02 -1.17 6.09
CA LEU A 86 -7.80 -1.83 5.61
C LEU A 86 -8.08 -3.28 5.24
N LYS A 87 -7.56 -3.67 4.09
CA LYS A 87 -7.52 -5.05 3.60
C LYS A 87 -6.18 -5.70 3.98
N PRO A 88 -6.15 -7.04 4.10
CA PRO A 88 -4.90 -7.79 4.16
C PRO A 88 -3.95 -7.45 3.01
N ASP A 89 -4.49 -7.21 1.80
CA ASP A 89 -3.72 -6.79 0.62
C ASP A 89 -3.01 -5.45 0.81
N ASP A 90 -3.64 -4.48 1.49
CA ASP A 90 -3.04 -3.16 1.75
C ASP A 90 -1.81 -3.30 2.65
N VAL A 91 -1.95 -4.08 3.71
CA VAL A 91 -0.88 -4.31 4.69
C VAL A 91 0.21 -5.20 4.10
N TRP A 92 -0.14 -6.23 3.33
CA TRP A 92 0.84 -7.09 2.70
C TRP A 92 1.62 -6.38 1.60
N LEU A 93 0.98 -5.54 0.78
CA LEU A 93 1.64 -4.81 -0.30
C LEU A 93 2.73 -3.88 0.23
N ILE A 94 2.46 -3.11 1.30
CA ILE A 94 3.46 -2.21 1.86
C ILE A 94 4.66 -2.98 2.44
N ILE A 95 4.43 -4.15 3.03
CA ILE A 95 5.48 -5.06 3.53
C ILE A 95 6.29 -5.62 2.34
N ALA A 96 5.62 -6.12 1.31
CA ALA A 96 6.26 -6.65 0.12
C ALA A 96 7.14 -5.60 -0.59
N GLN A 97 6.68 -4.34 -0.64
CA GLN A 97 7.47 -3.22 -1.14
C GLN A 97 8.72 -2.96 -0.29
N GLY A 98 8.60 -2.99 1.04
CA GLY A 98 9.75 -2.86 1.96
C GLY A 98 10.79 -3.97 1.77
N ILE A 99 10.35 -5.22 1.62
CA ILE A 99 11.21 -6.37 1.34
C ILE A 99 11.89 -6.21 -0.03
N SER A 100 11.14 -5.83 -1.06
CA SER A 100 11.66 -5.58 -2.40
C SER A 100 12.76 -4.51 -2.38
N GLN A 101 12.54 -3.41 -1.66
CA GLN A 101 13.55 -2.36 -1.48
C GLN A 101 14.80 -2.90 -0.78
N HIS A 102 14.64 -3.68 0.30
CA HIS A 102 15.76 -4.31 0.99
C HIS A 102 16.60 -5.21 0.08
N ILE A 103 15.92 -6.08 -0.68
CA ILE A 103 16.56 -7.00 -1.63
C ILE A 103 17.32 -6.20 -2.69
N ASN A 104 16.70 -5.17 -3.27
CA ASN A 104 17.29 -4.37 -4.33
C ASN A 104 18.54 -3.61 -3.86
N ASN A 105 18.57 -3.13 -2.62
CA ASN A 105 19.72 -2.45 -2.03
C ASN A 105 20.97 -3.34 -1.93
N ASN A 106 20.80 -4.67 -1.88
CA ASN A 106 21.89 -5.65 -1.81
C ASN A 106 21.61 -6.86 -2.72
N SER A 107 21.21 -6.60 -3.97
CA SER A 107 20.67 -7.62 -4.87
C SER A 107 21.59 -8.81 -5.11
N GLU A 108 22.90 -8.58 -5.23
CA GLU A 108 23.91 -9.63 -5.38
C GLU A 108 23.98 -10.58 -4.17
N LYS A 109 23.91 -10.00 -2.97
CA LYS A 109 23.99 -10.74 -1.70
C LYS A 109 22.81 -11.70 -1.54
N TYR A 110 21.61 -11.24 -1.86
CA TYR A 110 20.37 -12.00 -1.65
C TYR A 110 19.91 -12.81 -2.87
N ARG A 111 20.53 -12.60 -4.04
CA ARG A 111 20.17 -13.31 -5.29
C ARG A 111 19.96 -14.82 -5.09
N PRO A 112 20.88 -15.57 -4.44
CA PRO A 112 20.75 -17.04 -4.33
C PRO A 112 19.50 -17.51 -3.59
N ILE A 113 18.88 -16.62 -2.79
CA ILE A 113 17.67 -16.89 -2.02
C ILE A 113 16.42 -16.61 -2.85
N ILE A 114 16.48 -15.60 -3.72
CA ILE A 114 15.29 -15.01 -4.38
C ILE A 114 15.07 -15.58 -5.78
N VAL A 115 16.13 -15.84 -6.54
CA VAL A 115 16.02 -16.24 -7.95
C VAL A 115 16.92 -17.42 -8.31
N ASN A 116 16.48 -18.21 -9.29
CA ASN A 116 17.17 -19.41 -9.78
C ASN A 116 18.04 -19.16 -11.03
N HIS A 117 18.54 -17.94 -11.21
CA HIS A 117 19.38 -17.57 -12.36
C HIS A 117 20.57 -16.70 -11.93
N GLN A 118 21.59 -16.66 -12.78
CA GLN A 118 22.74 -15.77 -12.61
C GLN A 118 22.49 -14.43 -13.29
N GLY A 119 23.06 -13.36 -12.71
CA GLY A 119 22.93 -12.01 -13.23
C GLY A 119 21.47 -11.54 -13.38
N GLN A 120 21.23 -10.68 -14.37
CA GLN A 120 19.89 -10.24 -14.75
C GLN A 120 19.38 -11.05 -15.94
N LYS A 121 18.15 -11.53 -15.88
CA LYS A 121 17.50 -12.25 -16.97
C LYS A 121 16.41 -11.38 -17.58
N ARG A 122 16.44 -11.21 -18.90
CA ARG A 122 15.35 -10.55 -19.64
C ARG A 122 14.15 -11.49 -19.68
N VAL A 123 12.98 -10.97 -19.31
CA VAL A 123 11.70 -11.66 -19.44
C VAL A 123 11.01 -11.13 -20.68
N GLU A 124 10.72 -12.01 -21.63
CA GLU A 124 10.06 -11.68 -22.89
C GLU A 124 8.66 -12.28 -22.90
N ILE A 125 7.66 -11.46 -23.24
CA ILE A 125 6.26 -11.86 -23.33
C ILE A 125 5.67 -11.39 -24.65
N TYR A 126 4.74 -12.16 -25.21
CA TYR A 126 4.01 -11.74 -26.40
C TYR A 126 3.02 -10.64 -26.05
N GLY A 127 3.15 -9.48 -26.72
CA GLY A 127 2.31 -8.30 -26.53
C GLY A 127 1.65 -7.79 -27.81
N GLY A 128 1.62 -8.58 -28.89
CA GLY A 128 1.06 -8.15 -30.18
C GLY A 128 -0.41 -7.72 -30.11
N ASP A 129 -1.16 -8.28 -29.17
CA ASP A 129 -2.57 -7.93 -28.94
C ASP A 129 -2.77 -6.44 -28.61
N LEU A 130 -1.77 -5.80 -27.99
CA LEU A 130 -1.80 -4.38 -27.62
C LEU A 130 -1.69 -3.43 -28.82
N LEU A 131 -1.32 -3.93 -30.00
CA LEU A 131 -1.12 -3.12 -31.21
C LEU A 131 -2.41 -2.88 -32.00
N TYR A 132 -3.45 -3.70 -31.76
CA TYR A 132 -4.66 -3.70 -32.58
C TYR A 132 -5.83 -2.97 -31.89
N ASP A 133 -5.95 -3.08 -30.56
CA ASP A 133 -6.86 -2.29 -29.74
C ASP A 133 -6.38 -2.29 -28.28
N ASN A 134 -6.72 -1.23 -27.55
CA ASN A 134 -6.29 -0.97 -26.18
C ASN A 134 -7.38 -1.37 -25.17
N GLU A 135 -8.08 -2.48 -25.43
CA GLU A 135 -9.07 -3.04 -24.51
C GLU A 135 -8.41 -3.52 -23.21
N GLU A 136 -9.06 -3.27 -22.08
CA GLU A 136 -8.62 -3.69 -20.73
C GLU A 136 -8.28 -5.19 -20.66
N ASN A 137 -9.04 -6.02 -21.39
CA ASN A 137 -8.82 -7.47 -21.50
C ASN A 137 -7.44 -7.83 -22.07
N HIS A 138 -6.84 -7.01 -22.92
CA HIS A 138 -5.50 -7.26 -23.47
C HIS A 138 -4.42 -7.08 -22.40
N TRP A 139 -4.57 -6.08 -21.53
CA TRP A 139 -3.67 -5.87 -20.39
C TRP A 139 -3.75 -7.00 -19.37
N ILE A 140 -4.95 -7.48 -19.05
CA ILE A 140 -5.13 -8.64 -18.15
C ILE A 140 -4.43 -9.88 -18.71
N LYS A 141 -4.59 -10.16 -20.02
CA LYS A 141 -3.88 -11.27 -20.69
C LYS A 141 -2.37 -11.10 -20.63
N LEU A 142 -1.87 -9.88 -20.83
CA LEU A 142 -0.44 -9.56 -20.73
C LEU A 142 0.10 -9.87 -19.32
N PHE A 143 -0.58 -9.44 -18.26
CA PHE A 143 -0.19 -9.74 -16.88
C PHE A 143 -0.23 -11.24 -16.59
N GLY A 144 -1.21 -11.97 -17.13
CA GLY A 144 -1.25 -13.44 -17.07
C GLY A 144 0.00 -14.08 -17.68
N ARG A 145 0.44 -13.61 -18.86
CA ARG A 145 1.68 -14.08 -19.51
C ARG A 145 2.92 -13.72 -18.70
N LEU A 146 2.99 -12.51 -18.16
CA LEU A 146 4.09 -12.06 -17.31
C LEU A 146 4.21 -12.93 -16.06
N ASN A 147 3.10 -13.20 -15.37
CA ASN A 147 3.07 -14.08 -14.20
C ASN A 147 3.56 -15.50 -14.53
N LEU A 148 3.15 -16.07 -15.67
CA LEU A 148 3.63 -17.37 -16.12
C LEU A 148 5.13 -17.35 -16.42
N ALA A 149 5.63 -16.31 -17.08
CA ALA A 149 7.05 -16.20 -17.42
C ALA A 149 7.94 -16.03 -16.18
N MET A 150 7.44 -15.38 -15.12
CA MET A 150 8.17 -15.18 -13.86
C MET A 150 8.11 -16.39 -12.92
N LYS A 151 7.12 -17.29 -13.07
CA LYS A 151 6.85 -18.40 -12.14
C LYS A 151 8.04 -19.33 -11.90
N GLU A 152 8.88 -19.54 -12.90
CA GLU A 152 10.06 -20.42 -12.84
C GLU A 152 11.35 -19.67 -12.48
N LEU A 153 11.29 -18.34 -12.37
CA LEU A 153 12.46 -17.49 -12.07
C LEU A 153 12.60 -17.15 -10.59
N ILE A 154 11.49 -17.13 -9.86
CA ILE A 154 11.40 -16.67 -8.46
C ILE A 154 11.21 -17.87 -7.52
N THR A 155 12.11 -18.01 -6.55
CA THR A 155 12.15 -19.15 -5.60
C THR A 155 11.12 -19.00 -4.49
N ILE A 156 10.86 -17.77 -4.03
CA ILE A 156 9.94 -17.46 -2.91
C ILE A 156 8.55 -16.99 -3.36
N LYS A 157 8.10 -17.37 -4.56
CA LYS A 157 6.86 -16.85 -5.17
C LYS A 157 5.61 -17.06 -4.32
N ASP A 158 5.49 -18.19 -3.65
CA ASP A 158 4.31 -18.52 -2.83
C ASP A 158 4.26 -17.65 -1.56
N LEU A 159 5.42 -17.25 -1.05
CA LEU A 159 5.55 -16.33 0.08
C LEU A 159 5.12 -14.91 -0.30
N LEU A 160 5.45 -14.47 -1.52
CA LEU A 160 5.15 -13.12 -2.02
C LEU A 160 3.71 -12.95 -2.53
N SER A 161 3.05 -14.04 -2.92
CA SER A 161 1.73 -14.02 -3.56
C SER A 161 0.63 -13.56 -2.58
N CYS A 162 -0.30 -12.72 -3.05
CA CYS A 162 -1.53 -12.35 -2.32
C CYS A 162 -2.58 -13.45 -2.48
N ASN A 163 -2.85 -14.21 -1.42
CA ASN A 163 -3.82 -15.31 -1.41
C ASN A 163 -4.81 -15.16 -0.24
N PHE A 164 -5.33 -13.93 -0.08
CA PHE A 164 -6.27 -13.54 0.97
C PHE A 164 -7.73 -13.63 0.48
N SER A 165 -8.66 -13.82 1.42
CA SER A 165 -10.08 -14.07 1.11
C SER A 165 -10.92 -12.79 1.07
N THR A 166 -10.45 -11.74 0.38
CA THR A 166 -11.15 -10.45 0.34
C THR A 166 -12.36 -10.50 -0.60
N SER A 167 -13.48 -9.87 -0.20
CA SER A 167 -14.68 -9.74 -1.03
C SER A 167 -14.89 -8.27 -1.39
N THR A 168 -14.85 -7.93 -2.69
CA THR A 168 -15.00 -6.57 -3.22
C THR A 168 -16.43 -6.02 -3.17
N ASN A 169 -17.09 -6.09 -2.01
CA ASN A 169 -18.35 -5.38 -1.75
C ASN A 169 -18.27 -4.67 -0.38
N SER A 170 -17.90 -3.39 -0.46
CA SER A 170 -17.76 -2.46 0.66
C SER A 170 -19.11 -1.92 1.10
N ASN A 171 -19.73 -2.61 2.06
CA ASN A 171 -20.56 -1.96 3.08
C ASN A 171 -19.69 -1.91 4.35
N ILE A 172 -19.49 -0.74 5.01
CA ILE A 172 -19.05 -0.50 6.43
C ILE A 172 -18.00 0.64 6.63
N CYS A 173 -17.96 1.22 7.86
CA CYS A 173 -17.94 2.60 8.42
C CYS A 173 -16.84 3.07 9.50
N GLY A 174 -16.38 4.36 9.54
CA GLY A 174 -15.53 5.36 10.40
C GLY A 174 -14.36 5.08 11.43
N ILE A 175 -13.37 6.01 11.76
CA ILE A 175 -12.18 6.01 12.77
C ILE A 175 -12.54 7.06 13.80
N HIS A 176 -12.48 6.89 15.11
CA HIS A 176 -13.53 6.27 15.91
C HIS A 176 -13.66 4.76 15.84
N LYS A 177 -13.56 4.13 14.68
CA LYS A 177 -13.65 2.70 14.46
C LYS A 177 -12.63 2.23 13.39
N ILE A 178 -12.31 0.96 13.35
CA ILE A 178 -11.44 0.38 12.33
C ILE A 178 -12.12 -0.86 11.79
N THR A 179 -12.10 -1.03 10.47
CA THR A 179 -12.48 -2.27 9.82
C THR A 179 -11.24 -2.91 9.22
N LEU A 180 -10.96 -4.10 9.71
CA LEU A 180 -9.99 -5.02 9.15
C LEU A 180 -10.77 -6.03 8.30
N ASP A 181 -10.68 -5.89 6.97
CA ASP A 181 -11.36 -6.76 6.03
C ASP A 181 -10.67 -8.13 5.92
N GLY A 182 -11.28 -9.06 5.18
CA GLY A 182 -10.79 -10.44 5.10
C GLY A 182 -10.98 -11.24 6.39
N THR A 183 -10.55 -12.50 6.38
CA THR A 183 -10.72 -13.42 7.51
C THR A 183 -9.60 -13.29 8.53
N LEU A 184 -9.82 -13.73 9.78
CA LEU A 184 -8.75 -13.81 10.78
C LEU A 184 -7.54 -14.63 10.27
N ASP A 185 -7.79 -15.69 9.50
CA ASP A 185 -6.74 -16.51 8.89
C ASP A 185 -5.89 -15.71 7.91
N ASP A 186 -6.45 -14.72 7.20
CA ASP A 186 -5.69 -13.86 6.31
C ASP A 186 -4.70 -12.97 7.08
N TRP A 187 -5.11 -12.45 8.23
CA TRP A 187 -4.25 -11.67 9.13
C TRP A 187 -3.16 -12.52 9.78
N LEU A 188 -3.50 -13.75 10.22
CA LEU A 188 -2.53 -14.71 10.73
C LEU A 188 -1.51 -15.12 9.65
N LYS A 189 -1.95 -15.33 8.40
CA LYS A 189 -1.05 -15.61 7.27
C LYS A 189 -0.04 -14.49 7.05
N ILE A 190 -0.41 -13.22 7.17
CA ILE A 190 0.56 -12.11 7.05
C ILE A 190 1.67 -12.25 8.10
N GLN A 191 1.32 -12.52 9.35
CA GLN A 191 2.28 -12.74 10.43
C GLN A 191 3.16 -13.96 10.16
N GLU A 192 2.58 -15.08 9.74
CA GLU A 192 3.34 -16.30 9.37
C GLU A 192 4.33 -16.03 8.22
N LYS A 193 3.92 -15.27 7.21
CA LYS A 193 4.80 -14.87 6.10
C LYS A 193 5.96 -14.02 6.61
N VAL A 194 5.71 -13.05 7.48
CA VAL A 194 6.76 -12.21 8.09
C VAL A 194 7.73 -13.04 8.94
N ILE A 195 7.23 -13.96 9.77
CA ILE A 195 8.07 -14.87 10.56
C ILE A 195 8.92 -15.76 9.65
N THR A 196 8.35 -16.23 8.54
CA THR A 196 9.07 -17.05 7.56
C THR A 196 10.16 -16.24 6.86
N LEU A 197 9.87 -15.00 6.45
CA LEU A 197 10.83 -14.08 5.84
C LEU A 197 11.98 -13.74 6.79
N LYS A 198 11.70 -13.54 8.07
CA LYS A 198 12.72 -13.28 9.10
C LYS A 198 13.70 -14.46 9.25
N LYS A 199 13.21 -15.69 9.04
CA LYS A 199 14.04 -16.91 9.06
C LYS A 199 14.86 -17.09 7.79
N LEU A 200 14.56 -16.38 6.71
CA LEU A 200 15.43 -16.34 5.54
C LEU A 200 16.67 -15.52 5.89
N SER A 201 17.84 -15.88 5.35
CA SER A 201 19.09 -15.14 5.51
C SER A 201 19.10 -13.81 4.73
N LEU A 202 18.09 -12.98 4.96
CA LEU A 202 17.88 -11.68 4.33
C LEU A 202 18.26 -10.52 5.27
N ASP A 203 18.72 -10.77 6.50
CA ASP A 203 19.12 -9.75 7.48
C ASP A 203 18.07 -8.65 7.69
N LEU A 204 16.81 -9.06 7.82
CA LEU A 204 15.65 -8.17 7.94
C LEU A 204 15.31 -7.81 9.40
N ASP A 205 16.02 -8.35 10.39
CA ASP A 205 15.68 -8.22 11.81
C ASP A 205 15.56 -6.76 12.27
N PHE A 206 16.48 -5.89 11.83
CA PHE A 206 16.46 -4.44 12.15
C PHE A 206 15.12 -3.74 11.82
N TRP A 207 14.38 -4.29 10.87
CA TRP A 207 13.06 -3.81 10.46
C TRP A 207 11.93 -4.67 11.00
N LEU A 208 12.01 -6.00 10.85
CA LEU A 208 10.91 -6.89 11.23
C LEU A 208 10.67 -6.92 12.74
N ASP A 209 11.69 -6.67 13.57
CA ASP A 209 11.52 -6.50 15.02
C ASP A 209 10.62 -5.31 15.37
N ARG A 210 10.56 -4.27 14.52
CA ARG A 210 9.67 -3.11 14.69
C ARG A 210 8.27 -3.35 14.14
N LEU A 211 8.17 -4.12 13.04
CA LEU A 211 6.91 -4.38 12.34
C LEU A 211 6.06 -5.45 13.02
N GLU A 212 6.67 -6.51 13.55
CA GLU A 212 5.98 -7.66 14.14
C GLU A 212 5.00 -7.25 15.28
N PRO A 213 5.38 -6.38 16.24
CA PRO A 213 4.44 -5.90 17.26
C PRO A 213 3.22 -5.16 16.69
N VAL A 214 3.39 -4.44 15.58
CA VAL A 214 2.29 -3.72 14.90
C VAL A 214 1.31 -4.73 14.30
N LEU A 215 1.81 -5.76 13.63
CA LEU A 215 0.96 -6.83 13.06
C LEU A 215 0.19 -7.59 14.14
N ASN A 216 0.82 -7.84 15.29
CA ASN A 216 0.16 -8.46 16.44
C ASN A 216 -1.03 -7.63 16.92
N GLN A 217 -0.89 -6.30 16.94
CA GLN A 217 -1.97 -5.40 17.33
C GLN A 217 -3.14 -5.41 16.33
N PHE A 218 -2.86 -5.56 15.03
CA PHE A 218 -3.91 -5.73 14.02
C PHE A 218 -4.67 -7.04 14.26
N ILE A 219 -3.97 -8.14 14.54
CA ILE A 219 -4.60 -9.44 14.86
C ILE A 219 -5.42 -9.37 16.16
N SER A 220 -4.88 -8.77 17.23
CA SER A 220 -5.60 -8.59 18.50
C SER A 220 -6.86 -7.73 18.30
N THR A 221 -6.74 -6.62 17.56
CA THR A 221 -7.87 -5.77 17.20
C THR A 221 -8.91 -6.54 16.40
N TYR A 222 -8.50 -7.37 15.44
CA TYR A 222 -9.43 -8.22 14.69
C TYR A 222 -10.23 -9.15 15.61
N LYS A 223 -9.59 -9.72 16.64
CA LYS A 223 -10.23 -10.60 17.63
C LYS A 223 -11.15 -9.86 18.62
N GLY A 224 -11.14 -8.53 18.64
CA GLY A 224 -11.88 -7.69 19.58
C GLY A 224 -11.08 -7.26 20.80
N ASP A 225 -9.80 -7.64 20.89
CA ASP A 225 -8.89 -7.25 21.98
C ASP A 225 -8.18 -5.94 21.60
N ILE A 226 -8.86 -4.81 21.82
CA ILE A 226 -8.41 -3.48 21.37
C ILE A 226 -7.45 -2.84 22.38
N ASP A 227 -6.24 -2.51 21.93
CA ASP A 227 -5.31 -1.64 22.66
C ASP A 227 -5.47 -0.18 22.21
N LEU A 228 -6.18 0.61 23.01
CA LEU A 228 -6.40 2.02 22.71
C LEU A 228 -5.12 2.86 22.75
N ASN A 229 -4.12 2.49 23.55
CA ASN A 229 -2.85 3.23 23.59
C ASN A 229 -2.08 3.02 22.29
N PHE A 230 -2.07 1.79 21.77
CA PHE A 230 -1.53 1.52 20.44
C PHE A 230 -2.23 2.35 19.36
N TRP A 231 -3.57 2.32 19.30
CA TRP A 231 -4.33 3.07 18.28
C TRP A 231 -4.28 4.60 18.47
N ASN A 232 -3.91 5.10 19.65
CA ASN A 232 -3.65 6.53 19.89
C ASN A 232 -2.20 6.93 19.61
N THR A 233 -1.32 6.00 19.23
CA THR A 233 0.10 6.25 18.95
C THR A 233 0.49 5.95 17.50
N ILE A 234 -0.48 6.08 16.57
CA ILE A 234 -0.28 5.90 15.12
C ILE A 234 0.83 6.82 14.61
N ALA A 235 0.65 8.11 14.84
CA ALA A 235 1.55 9.15 14.41
C ALA A 235 1.58 10.29 15.44
N THR A 236 2.77 10.78 15.74
CA THR A 236 3.00 12.05 16.44
C THR A 236 3.91 12.89 15.55
N GLU A 237 3.40 14.04 15.14
CA GLU A 237 4.16 15.02 14.35
C GLU A 237 5.07 15.82 15.29
N ILE A 238 6.38 15.70 15.07
CA ILE A 238 7.39 16.50 15.75
C ILE A 238 7.89 17.54 14.76
N ASN A 239 7.59 18.81 15.05
CA ASN A 239 8.15 19.95 14.34
C ASN A 239 9.46 20.34 15.01
N PHE A 240 10.59 20.10 14.35
CA PHE A 240 11.85 20.69 14.78
C PHE A 240 11.89 22.15 14.29
N GLY A 241 11.41 23.07 15.13
CA GLY A 241 11.72 24.48 14.97
C GLY A 241 13.19 24.68 15.32
N GLN A 242 14.02 25.11 14.37
CA GLN A 242 15.26 25.78 14.77
C GLN A 242 14.85 27.15 15.29
N GLU A 243 14.99 27.38 16.59
CA GLU A 243 14.97 28.74 17.16
C GLU A 243 16.04 29.56 16.44
N GLY A 244 15.62 30.50 15.58
CA GLY A 244 16.51 31.52 15.03
C GLY A 244 16.35 31.85 13.55
N ASP A 245 15.63 31.07 12.75
CA ASP A 245 15.47 31.37 11.31
C ASP A 245 14.04 31.79 10.98
N ASN A 246 13.84 33.08 10.69
CA ASN A 246 12.55 33.69 10.36
C ASN A 246 12.02 33.32 8.96
N ASN A 247 12.57 32.29 8.32
CA ASN A 247 12.00 31.66 7.15
C ASN A 247 11.25 30.40 7.59
N ILE A 248 10.04 30.61 8.12
CA ILE A 248 9.05 29.53 8.20
C ILE A 248 8.67 29.21 6.75
N ASP A 249 9.40 28.31 6.11
CA ASP A 249 8.91 27.60 4.95
C ASP A 249 7.70 26.78 5.41
N LEU A 250 6.50 27.36 5.23
CA LEU A 250 5.19 26.80 5.53
C LEU A 250 4.84 25.56 4.67
N LYS A 251 5.84 24.81 4.20
CA LYS A 251 5.69 23.64 3.34
C LYS A 251 6.43 22.46 3.95
N GLY A 252 5.89 21.83 5.00
CA GLY A 252 6.12 20.42 5.37
C GLY A 252 7.56 19.86 5.50
N ASN A 253 8.62 20.65 5.29
CA ASN A 253 9.99 20.18 5.04
C ASN A 253 10.66 19.59 6.30
N ASN A 254 10.14 19.92 7.48
CA ASN A 254 10.70 19.54 8.77
C ASN A 254 9.76 18.69 9.63
N VAL A 255 8.62 18.23 9.10
CA VAL A 255 7.70 17.39 9.86
C VAL A 255 8.26 15.97 9.95
N THR A 256 8.55 15.55 11.17
CA THR A 256 9.01 14.18 11.47
C THR A 256 7.87 13.40 12.12
N LEU A 257 7.55 12.23 11.57
CA LEU A 257 6.59 11.30 12.15
C LEU A 257 7.30 10.33 13.08
N THR A 258 6.77 10.22 14.29
CA THR A 258 7.05 9.15 15.25
C THR A 258 5.76 8.40 15.57
N GLY A 259 5.83 7.26 16.26
CA GLY A 259 4.66 6.38 16.50
C GLY A 259 4.89 5.01 15.90
N TRP A 260 3.83 4.29 15.53
CA TRP A 260 3.98 2.98 14.89
C TRP A 260 3.91 3.01 13.36
N ILE A 261 3.35 4.05 12.72
CA ILE A 261 3.29 4.09 11.24
C ILE A 261 4.66 3.94 10.56
N PRO A 262 5.79 4.47 11.10
CA PRO A 262 7.11 4.28 10.48
C PRO A 262 7.62 2.83 10.54
N ALA A 263 7.00 1.94 11.32
CA ALA A 263 7.35 0.52 11.38
C ALA A 263 7.13 -0.21 10.05
N PHE A 264 6.23 0.30 9.20
CA PHE A 264 5.98 -0.25 7.87
C PHE A 264 7.11 0.03 6.86
N PHE A 265 8.05 0.91 7.20
CA PHE A 265 9.12 1.32 6.31
C PHE A 265 10.48 0.82 6.83
N PRO A 266 11.21 -0.01 6.07
CA PRO A 266 12.59 -0.34 6.38
C PRO A 266 13.54 0.82 6.07
N TYR A 267 13.22 1.60 5.03
CA TYR A 267 14.06 2.68 4.51
C TYR A 267 13.25 3.95 4.27
N ALA A 268 13.89 5.09 4.47
CA ALA A 268 13.50 6.36 3.89
C ALA A 268 13.85 6.43 2.39
N LYS A 269 13.32 7.45 1.70
CA LYS A 269 13.76 7.81 0.35
C LYS A 269 15.28 7.91 0.26
N GLY A 270 15.82 7.48 -0.87
CA GLY A 270 17.27 7.37 -1.07
C GLY A 270 17.89 6.15 -0.39
N ASN A 271 17.09 5.15 0.00
CA ASN A 271 17.56 3.86 0.53
C ASN A 271 18.32 3.97 1.85
N LYS A 272 17.98 4.96 2.68
CA LYS A 272 18.57 5.15 4.00
C LYS A 272 17.80 4.33 5.03
N PRO A 273 18.44 3.37 5.74
CA PRO A 273 17.73 2.56 6.72
C PRO A 273 17.17 3.45 7.83
N LEU A 274 15.96 3.15 8.29
CA LEU A 274 15.41 3.86 9.44
C LEU A 274 16.06 3.37 10.73
N ASP A 275 16.37 4.32 11.60
CA ASP A 275 16.75 4.06 12.99
C ASP A 275 15.52 4.25 13.87
N GLY A 276 14.91 3.14 14.30
CA GLY A 276 13.66 3.15 15.04
C GLY A 276 12.44 3.55 14.21
N ASN A 277 11.34 3.89 14.90
CA ASN A 277 10.09 4.31 14.26
C ASN A 277 10.03 5.83 14.11
N CYS A 278 10.90 6.37 13.26
CA CYS A 278 11.02 7.80 13.01
C CYS A 278 11.31 8.05 11.52
N ILE A 279 10.50 8.87 10.86
CA ILE A 279 10.67 9.21 9.44
C ILE A 279 10.16 10.61 9.14
N LYS A 280 10.86 11.39 8.31
CA LYS A 280 10.32 12.66 7.81
C LYS A 280 9.19 12.37 6.82
N VAL A 281 8.12 13.15 6.85
CA VAL A 281 6.96 12.97 5.95
C VAL A 281 7.38 12.94 4.48
N LEU A 282 8.30 13.82 4.09
CA LEU A 282 8.82 13.89 2.72
C LEU A 282 9.70 12.71 2.33
N ASP A 283 10.31 12.06 3.31
CA ASP A 283 11.19 10.91 3.12
C ASP A 283 10.41 9.58 3.08
N ILE A 284 9.09 9.59 3.30
CA ILE A 284 8.24 8.41 3.11
C ILE A 284 8.30 7.99 1.62
N PRO A 285 8.70 6.73 1.31
CA PRO A 285 8.69 6.21 -0.06
C PRO A 285 7.32 6.34 -0.70
N ASP A 286 7.24 6.65 -2.00
CA ASP A 286 5.99 6.95 -2.70
C ASP A 286 5.00 5.78 -2.83
N GLY A 287 5.41 4.56 -2.48
CA GLY A 287 4.57 3.37 -2.51
C GLY A 287 4.26 2.87 -3.91
N LYS A 288 5.05 3.28 -4.93
CA LYS A 288 4.88 2.88 -6.33
C LYS A 288 6.15 2.22 -6.85
N ILE A 289 5.98 1.22 -7.71
CA ILE A 289 7.07 0.55 -8.43
C ILE A 289 6.84 0.79 -9.93
N SER A 290 7.91 1.14 -10.65
CA SER A 290 7.89 1.33 -12.10
C SER A 290 8.72 0.27 -12.79
N ILE A 291 8.15 -0.39 -13.80
CA ILE A 291 8.81 -1.41 -14.62
C ILE A 291 8.70 -0.98 -16.09
N PRO A 292 9.83 -0.66 -16.77
CA PRO A 292 9.80 -0.30 -18.18
C PRO A 292 9.52 -1.52 -19.05
N PHE A 293 8.67 -1.35 -20.08
CA PHE A 293 8.63 -2.27 -21.21
C PHE A 293 9.52 -1.74 -22.33
N VAL A 294 10.33 -2.64 -22.86
CA VAL A 294 11.15 -2.40 -24.05
C VAL A 294 10.65 -3.30 -25.17
N ASP A 295 10.52 -2.74 -26.37
CA ASP A 295 10.26 -3.53 -27.56
C ASP A 295 11.50 -4.35 -27.98
N SER A 296 11.40 -5.07 -29.10
CA SER A 296 12.52 -5.84 -29.65
C SER A 296 13.70 -4.97 -30.10
N ASN A 297 13.49 -3.67 -30.31
CA ASN A 297 14.53 -2.70 -30.68
C ASN A 297 15.14 -2.00 -29.45
N ASN A 298 14.75 -2.42 -28.24
CA ASN A 298 15.18 -1.84 -26.98
C ASN A 298 14.79 -0.35 -26.84
N SER A 299 13.74 0.10 -27.55
CA SER A 299 13.17 1.44 -27.39
C SER A 299 12.20 1.41 -26.22
N PRO A 300 12.49 2.09 -25.10
CA PRO A 300 11.63 2.08 -23.94
C PRO A 300 10.59 3.20 -24.13
N ASN A 301 9.41 2.85 -24.66
CA ASN A 301 8.36 3.85 -24.92
C ASN A 301 7.31 3.90 -23.81
N ILE A 302 7.08 2.79 -23.09
CA ILE A 302 6.05 2.67 -22.05
C ILE A 302 6.59 1.97 -20.79
N LYS A 303 5.96 2.22 -19.65
CA LYS A 303 6.22 1.57 -18.36
C LYS A 303 4.91 1.18 -17.67
N ILE A 304 4.98 0.12 -16.88
CA ILE A 304 3.97 -0.19 -15.86
C ILE A 304 4.34 0.56 -14.60
N VAL A 305 3.39 1.24 -13.99
CA VAL A 305 3.49 1.73 -12.62
C VAL A 305 2.45 0.96 -11.79
N SER A 306 2.83 0.41 -10.65
CA SER A 306 1.89 -0.29 -9.76
C SER A 306 2.21 -0.01 -8.29
N GLY A 307 1.18 0.02 -7.45
CA GLY A 307 1.30 0.26 -6.02
C GLY A 307 0.15 1.09 -5.48
N PHE A 308 0.44 1.94 -4.50
CA PHE A 308 -0.53 2.85 -3.89
C PHE A 308 -0.70 4.12 -4.73
N PHE A 309 -1.90 4.33 -5.28
CA PHE A 309 -2.23 5.48 -6.12
C PHE A 309 -2.95 6.61 -5.38
N GLY A 310 -3.33 6.39 -4.13
CA GLY A 310 -3.83 7.45 -3.28
C GLY A 310 -4.67 6.94 -2.13
N THR A 311 -5.55 7.83 -1.68
CA THR A 311 -6.46 7.61 -0.58
C THR A 311 -7.87 7.94 -1.05
N LYS A 312 -8.77 6.97 -0.94
CA LYS A 312 -10.20 7.16 -1.21
C LYS A 312 -10.87 7.61 0.07
N GLN A 313 -11.81 8.53 -0.06
CA GLN A 313 -12.73 8.90 1.00
C GLN A 313 -14.16 8.77 0.47
N GLU A 314 -15.02 8.02 1.16
CA GLU A 314 -16.40 7.77 0.75
C GLU A 314 -17.36 7.99 1.92
N ILE A 315 -18.56 8.49 1.63
CA ILE A 315 -19.60 8.66 2.64
C ILE A 315 -20.44 7.38 2.65
N HIS A 316 -20.56 6.76 3.82
CA HIS A 316 -21.43 5.62 4.00
C HIS A 316 -22.89 6.07 3.97
N LEU A 317 -23.66 5.49 3.04
CA LEU A 317 -25.02 5.94 2.69
C LEU A 317 -26.04 5.84 3.84
N GLU A 318 -25.81 4.98 4.83
CA GLU A 318 -26.79 4.74 5.90
C GLU A 318 -26.59 5.61 7.15
N ASN A 319 -25.37 6.13 7.37
CA ASN A 319 -25.04 6.83 8.62
C ASN A 319 -24.14 8.06 8.44
N ASP A 320 -23.97 8.53 7.20
CA ASP A 320 -23.16 9.70 6.82
C ASP A 320 -21.70 9.65 7.33
N GLU A 321 -21.22 8.44 7.61
CA GLU A 321 -19.91 8.21 8.17
C GLU A 321 -18.86 8.17 7.07
N ILE A 322 -17.77 8.90 7.29
CA ILE A 322 -16.71 9.01 6.30
C ILE A 322 -15.77 7.82 6.43
N ILE A 323 -15.55 7.13 5.32
CA ILE A 323 -14.65 5.99 5.19
C ILE A 323 -13.40 6.35 4.42
N VAL A 324 -12.23 6.07 4.99
CA VAL A 324 -10.94 6.30 4.35
C VAL A 324 -10.24 4.96 4.12
N SER A 325 -9.75 4.76 2.90
CA SER A 325 -9.03 3.56 2.50
C SER A 325 -7.90 3.89 1.53
N PRO A 326 -6.79 3.14 1.56
CA PRO A 326 -5.77 3.23 0.54
C PRO A 326 -6.31 2.69 -0.79
N VAL A 327 -5.85 3.27 -1.90
CA VAL A 327 -6.19 2.82 -3.25
C VAL A 327 -4.98 2.13 -3.87
N ILE A 328 -5.14 0.86 -4.22
CA ILE A 328 -4.13 0.08 -4.94
C ILE A 328 -4.51 0.02 -6.41
N GLY A 329 -3.51 0.15 -7.28
CA GLY A 329 -3.75 0.04 -8.71
C GLY A 329 -2.51 -0.25 -9.53
N TRP A 330 -2.73 -0.29 -10.84
CA TRP A 330 -1.67 -0.26 -11.84
C TRP A 330 -2.07 0.64 -13.00
N ALA A 331 -1.07 1.25 -13.63
CA ALA A 331 -1.24 2.12 -14.78
C ALA A 331 -0.15 1.83 -15.81
N ILE A 332 -0.49 1.99 -17.08
CA ILE A 332 0.46 1.96 -18.20
C ILE A 332 0.62 3.38 -18.71
N THR A 333 1.85 3.87 -18.76
CA THR A 333 2.12 5.23 -19.21
C THR A 333 3.40 5.30 -20.03
N ASP A 334 3.54 6.36 -20.83
CA ASP A 334 4.80 6.66 -21.52
C ASP A 334 5.94 6.89 -20.51
N LEU A 335 7.17 6.61 -20.94
CA LEU A 335 8.34 6.68 -20.07
C LEU A 335 8.77 8.08 -19.65
#